data_AF-D6PLG8-F1
#
_entry.id   AF-D6PLG8-F1
#
_cell.length_a   1.000
_cell.length_b   1.000
_cell.length_c   1.000
_cell.angle_alpha   90.00
_cell.angle_beta   90.00
_cell.angle_gamma   90.00
#
_symmetry.space_group_name_H-M   'P 1'
#
loop_
_entity.id
_entity.type
_entity.pdbx_description
1 polymer ?
#
loop_
_entity_poly.entity_id
_entity_poly.type
_entity_poly.pdbx_seq_one_letter_code
_entity_poly.pdbx_strand_id
1 'polypeptide(L)'
;MQLPFGEWLPDQPEYLNPGATTANNVYYAQNSYKRFPSLVNYSTNNIGADSRGAGSFRDNSGNVFNFVAKNTDIYQLDGGSFTSRKGSLTGGNTDYFTFTQFGNYIIASNGVDAPQYYLMGTSTNFAPLSGIATSGTVPTFRVSGVVRDFLITGNQPSNQNRIQWSGINDIATWQSGTKQADQQDLPGSGGEIVHITSGEIGYVFRQNQIVRMDYVGGATIFRLSVISPNRGAVYGRTVCQDNRRVFFYADDGFFEIQGDNVVAIGAEK
;
A
#
# COMPACT_ATOMS: atom_id res chain seq x y z
N MET A 1 -17.19 -35.85 6.21
CA MET A 1 -18.61 -35.50 6.30
C MET A 1 -18.67 -34.01 6.64
N GLN A 2 -19.24 -33.18 5.77
CA GLN A 2 -19.30 -31.74 5.93
C GLN A 2 -20.68 -31.41 6.50
N LEU A 3 -20.76 -30.94 7.75
CA LEU A 3 -22.03 -30.52 8.34
C LEU A 3 -22.49 -29.22 7.66
N PRO A 4 -23.71 -29.16 7.10
CA PRO A 4 -24.25 -27.93 6.55
C PRO A 4 -24.52 -26.94 7.69
N PHE A 5 -23.98 -25.73 7.56
CA PHE A 5 -24.26 -24.61 8.46
C PHE A 5 -24.93 -23.49 7.66
N GLY A 6 -25.73 -22.67 8.34
CA GLY A 6 -26.28 -21.44 7.75
C GLY A 6 -25.16 -20.44 7.36
N GLU A 7 -25.49 -19.51 6.47
CA GLU A 7 -24.62 -18.37 6.18
C GLU A 7 -24.31 -17.62 7.48
N TRP A 8 -23.09 -17.08 7.60
CA TRP A 8 -22.69 -16.30 8.76
C TRP A 8 -23.25 -14.90 8.55
N LEU A 9 -24.28 -14.57 9.34
CA LEU A 9 -25.02 -13.32 9.26
C LEU A 9 -24.85 -12.55 10.58
N PRO A 10 -23.63 -12.08 10.92
CA PRO A 10 -23.39 -11.37 12.18
C PRO A 10 -24.09 -10.01 12.24
N ASP A 11 -24.40 -9.42 11.08
CA ASP A 11 -25.00 -8.09 10.97
C ASP A 11 -26.53 -8.11 11.15
N GLN A 12 -27.14 -9.30 11.15
CA GLN A 12 -28.56 -9.48 11.43
C GLN A 12 -28.81 -9.55 12.94
N PRO A 13 -29.94 -8.99 13.43
CA PRO A 13 -30.31 -9.10 14.84
C PRO A 13 -30.41 -10.58 15.25
N GLU A 14 -29.98 -10.90 16.48
CA GLU A 14 -29.99 -12.27 17.00
C GLU A 14 -31.40 -12.89 17.01
N TYR A 15 -32.43 -12.05 17.16
CA TYR A 15 -33.82 -12.47 17.10
C TYR A 15 -34.24 -12.80 15.66
N LEU A 16 -34.63 -14.07 15.43
CA LEU A 16 -35.06 -14.62 14.13
C LEU A 16 -33.96 -14.69 13.04
N ASN A 17 -32.67 -14.67 13.42
CA ASN A 17 -31.58 -14.87 12.46
C ASN A 17 -31.58 -16.31 11.90
N PRO A 18 -31.75 -16.52 10.58
CA PRO A 18 -31.73 -17.86 9.98
C PRO A 18 -30.30 -18.42 9.81
N GLY A 19 -29.27 -17.62 10.06
CA GLY A 19 -27.86 -17.93 9.86
C GLY A 19 -27.12 -18.40 11.12
N ALA A 20 -25.82 -18.67 10.96
CA ALA A 20 -24.93 -18.92 12.09
C ALA A 20 -24.61 -17.57 12.78
N THR A 21 -24.76 -17.50 14.11
CA THR A 21 -24.44 -16.31 14.90
C THR A 21 -22.97 -16.26 15.35
N THR A 22 -22.30 -17.41 15.44
CA THR A 22 -20.88 -17.52 15.83
C THR A 22 -20.11 -18.45 14.91
N ALA A 23 -18.98 -17.99 14.37
CA ALA A 23 -18.07 -18.79 13.56
C ALA A 23 -16.61 -18.48 13.95
N ASN A 24 -16.01 -19.31 14.82
CA ASN A 24 -14.66 -19.08 15.36
C ASN A 24 -13.61 -19.93 14.65
N ASN A 25 -12.45 -19.33 14.32
CA ASN A 25 -11.30 -20.02 13.70
C ASN A 25 -11.65 -20.83 12.46
N VAL A 26 -12.55 -20.30 11.63
CA VAL A 26 -13.00 -20.94 10.41
C VAL A 26 -13.09 -19.93 9.27
N TYR A 27 -13.03 -20.44 8.03
CA TYR A 27 -13.35 -19.68 6.83
C TYR A 27 -14.54 -20.33 6.10
N TYR A 28 -15.31 -19.51 5.39
CA TYR A 28 -16.46 -19.96 4.62
C TYR A 28 -16.02 -20.87 3.46
N ALA A 29 -16.74 -21.97 3.30
CA ALA A 29 -16.68 -22.88 2.17
C ALA A 29 -18.10 -23.07 1.63
N GLN A 30 -18.23 -23.48 0.37
CA GLN A 30 -19.48 -23.46 -0.41
C GLN A 30 -20.77 -23.83 0.34
N ASN A 31 -20.74 -24.81 1.27
CA ASN A 31 -21.89 -25.18 2.11
C ASN A 31 -21.54 -25.38 3.60
N SER A 32 -20.39 -24.90 4.08
CA SER A 32 -20.01 -25.02 5.50
C SER A 32 -18.85 -24.10 5.87
N TYR A 33 -18.32 -24.29 7.07
CA TYR A 33 -17.07 -23.69 7.51
C TYR A 33 -15.93 -24.71 7.52
N LYS A 34 -14.71 -24.28 7.20
CA LYS A 34 -13.48 -25.08 7.32
C LYS A 34 -12.55 -24.46 8.35
N ARG A 35 -11.84 -25.29 9.11
CA ARG A 35 -10.87 -24.81 10.12
C ARG A 35 -9.80 -23.92 9.48
N PHE A 36 -9.51 -22.81 10.14
CA PHE A 36 -8.30 -22.04 9.88
C PHE A 36 -7.12 -22.76 10.56
N PRO A 37 -6.04 -23.11 9.84
CA PRO A 37 -4.88 -23.75 10.44
C PRO A 37 -4.28 -22.90 11.56
N SER A 38 -3.79 -23.53 12.62
CA SER A 38 -3.05 -22.83 13.68
C SER A 38 -1.75 -22.23 13.15
N LEU A 39 -1.36 -21.10 13.70
CA LEU A 39 -0.09 -20.45 13.39
C LEU A 39 1.07 -21.30 13.93
N VAL A 40 2.08 -21.54 13.09
CA VAL A 40 3.33 -22.21 13.46
C VAL A 40 4.46 -21.21 13.30
N ASN A 41 5.41 -21.21 14.23
CA ASN A 41 6.56 -20.34 14.12
C ASN A 41 7.42 -20.75 12.91
N TYR A 42 7.63 -19.81 11.99
CA TYR A 42 8.49 -20.00 10.83
C TYR A 42 9.92 -19.53 11.09
N SER A 43 10.10 -18.45 11.86
CA SER A 43 11.41 -17.83 12.04
C SER A 43 12.13 -18.30 13.31
N THR A 44 13.46 -18.38 13.23
CA THR A 44 14.33 -18.77 14.36
C THR A 44 14.66 -17.60 15.28
N ASN A 45 14.45 -16.36 14.83
CA ASN A 45 14.62 -15.12 15.59
C ASN A 45 13.45 -14.14 15.35
N ASN A 46 13.53 -12.96 15.97
CA ASN A 46 12.56 -11.87 15.83
C ASN A 46 13.27 -10.53 15.57
N ILE A 47 12.51 -9.48 15.25
CA ILE A 47 13.01 -8.13 14.97
C ILE A 47 13.09 -7.22 16.22
N GLY A 48 12.73 -7.75 17.39
CA GLY A 48 12.82 -7.10 18.70
C GLY A 48 11.80 -5.98 18.98
N ALA A 49 10.85 -5.71 18.07
CA ALA A 49 9.80 -4.71 18.24
C ALA A 49 8.62 -4.99 17.29
N ASP A 50 7.53 -4.24 17.45
CA ASP A 50 6.35 -4.34 16.57
C ASP A 50 6.68 -3.96 15.12
N SER A 51 6.10 -4.71 14.18
CA SER A 51 6.20 -4.39 12.76
C SER A 51 5.44 -3.11 12.43
N ARG A 52 6.11 -2.24 11.67
CA ARG A 52 5.56 -1.00 11.10
C ARG A 52 5.36 -1.08 9.59
N GLY A 53 5.46 -2.26 9.01
CA GLY A 53 5.27 -2.49 7.58
C GLY A 53 6.03 -3.72 7.15
N ALA A 54 5.49 -4.44 6.17
CA ALA A 54 6.13 -5.61 5.59
C ALA A 54 5.78 -5.69 4.10
N GLY A 55 6.66 -6.31 3.33
CA GLY A 55 6.47 -6.51 1.90
C GLY A 55 7.18 -7.79 1.44
N SER A 56 6.57 -8.46 0.47
CA SER A 56 7.17 -9.61 -0.22
C SER A 56 7.30 -9.23 -1.69
N PHE A 57 8.50 -9.43 -2.24
CA PHE A 57 8.87 -8.98 -3.57
C PHE A 57 9.57 -10.09 -4.33
N ARG A 58 9.56 -10.00 -5.66
CA ARG A 58 10.20 -11.00 -6.51
C ARG A 58 11.00 -10.32 -7.62
N ASP A 59 12.23 -10.80 -7.83
CA ASP A 59 13.07 -10.34 -8.94
C ASP A 59 12.74 -11.08 -10.25
N ASN A 60 13.37 -10.65 -11.35
CA ASN A 60 13.19 -11.30 -12.66
C ASN A 60 13.72 -12.74 -12.73
N SER A 61 14.53 -13.18 -11.76
CA SER A 61 15.06 -14.55 -11.68
C SER A 61 14.16 -15.46 -10.82
N GLY A 62 13.09 -14.92 -10.24
CA GLY A 62 12.16 -15.66 -9.37
C GLY A 62 12.56 -15.71 -7.90
N ASN A 63 13.65 -15.04 -7.49
CA ASN A 63 14.07 -14.98 -6.10
C ASN A 63 13.11 -14.09 -5.31
N VAL A 64 12.71 -14.56 -4.12
CA VAL A 64 11.79 -13.84 -3.24
C VAL A 64 12.57 -13.08 -2.17
N PHE A 65 12.24 -11.81 -2.01
CA PHE A 65 12.79 -10.94 -0.98
C PHE A 65 11.67 -10.48 -0.05
N ASN A 66 11.75 -10.89 1.21
CA ASN A 66 10.77 -10.51 2.22
C ASN A 66 11.40 -9.49 3.16
N PHE A 67 10.73 -8.36 3.34
CA PHE A 67 11.18 -7.31 4.25
C PHE A 67 10.12 -7.01 5.30
N VAL A 68 10.58 -6.67 6.49
CA VAL A 68 9.77 -6.15 7.58
C VAL A 68 10.50 -4.98 8.21
N ALA A 69 9.78 -3.91 8.49
CA ALA A 69 10.33 -2.72 9.15
C ALA A 69 9.81 -2.60 10.57
N LYS A 70 10.64 -2.06 11.46
CA LYS A 70 10.25 -1.44 12.72
C LYS A 70 10.59 0.05 12.65
N ASN A 71 10.31 0.82 13.70
CA ASN A 71 10.54 2.27 13.70
C ASN A 71 11.97 2.66 13.25
N THR A 72 12.99 1.88 13.65
CA THR A 72 14.40 2.24 13.48
C THR A 72 15.15 1.42 12.43
N ASP A 73 14.60 0.29 11.97
CA ASP A 73 15.33 -0.66 11.13
C ASP A 73 14.42 -1.37 10.12
N ILE A 74 15.02 -1.79 9.01
CA ILE A 74 14.41 -2.69 8.02
C ILE A 74 15.18 -4.01 8.05
N TYR A 75 14.47 -5.11 8.27
CA TYR A 75 15.00 -6.47 8.27
C TYR A 75 14.56 -7.22 7.02
N GLN A 76 15.43 -8.07 6.50
CA GLN A 76 15.08 -9.08 5.52
C GLN A 76 14.83 -10.42 6.22
N LEU A 77 13.78 -11.13 5.83
CA LEU A 77 13.56 -12.53 6.18
C LEU A 77 14.07 -13.44 5.07
N ASP A 78 15.08 -14.25 5.37
CA ASP A 78 15.63 -15.24 4.45
C ASP A 78 15.97 -16.53 5.21
N GLY A 79 15.62 -17.68 4.64
CA GLY A 79 15.86 -18.99 5.28
C GLY A 79 15.32 -19.14 6.71
N GLY A 80 14.27 -18.38 7.10
CA GLY A 80 13.72 -18.38 8.45
C GLY A 80 14.47 -17.48 9.45
N SER A 81 15.43 -16.66 9.00
CA SER A 81 16.16 -15.72 9.85
C SER A 81 15.94 -14.27 9.40
N PHE A 82 15.72 -13.39 10.37
CA PHE A 82 15.71 -11.95 10.17
C PHE A 82 17.13 -11.38 10.26
N THR A 83 17.53 -10.60 9.26
CA THR A 83 18.81 -9.87 9.22
C THR A 83 18.55 -8.39 8.96
N SER A 84 19.11 -7.50 9.78
CA SER A 84 18.96 -6.05 9.54
C SER A 84 19.68 -5.67 8.24
N ARG A 85 18.95 -4.99 7.35
CA ARG A 85 19.43 -4.45 6.06
C ARG A 85 19.46 -2.92 6.07
N LYS A 86 18.93 -2.31 7.13
CA LYS A 86 18.99 -0.87 7.39
C LYS A 86 18.74 -0.65 8.87
N GLY A 87 19.54 0.21 9.49
CA GLY A 87 19.27 0.73 10.82
C GLY A 87 19.29 2.25 10.84
N SER A 88 19.12 2.81 12.04
CA SER A 88 19.18 4.25 12.30
C SER A 88 18.17 5.08 11.49
N LEU A 89 17.01 4.49 11.19
CA LEU A 89 15.85 5.24 10.74
C LEU A 89 15.16 5.89 11.95
N THR A 90 14.40 6.93 11.67
CA THR A 90 13.58 7.67 12.63
C THR A 90 12.10 7.39 12.37
N GLY A 91 11.24 7.66 13.35
CA GLY A 91 9.81 7.42 13.21
C GLY A 91 9.16 7.02 14.53
N GLY A 92 7.94 7.49 14.72
CA GLY A 92 7.13 7.20 15.88
C GLY A 92 6.28 5.95 15.72
N ASN A 93 5.56 5.59 16.78
CA ASN A 93 4.60 4.48 16.74
C ASN A 93 3.37 4.77 15.87
N THR A 94 3.15 6.04 15.50
CA THR A 94 2.11 6.50 14.58
C THR A 94 2.56 6.47 13.12
N ASP A 95 3.87 6.33 12.85
CA ASP A 95 4.40 6.22 11.50
C ASP A 95 4.43 4.77 11.02
N TYR A 96 4.52 4.61 9.70
CA TYR A 96 4.54 3.31 9.06
C TYR A 96 5.38 3.31 7.80
N PHE A 97 5.91 2.15 7.47
CA PHE A 97 6.64 1.91 6.24
C PHE A 97 5.69 1.50 5.11
N THR A 98 5.78 2.25 4.02
CA THR A 98 5.26 1.85 2.72
C THR A 98 6.39 1.23 1.91
N PHE A 99 6.07 0.14 1.22
CA PHE A 99 6.97 -0.72 0.50
C PHE A 99 6.45 -0.86 -0.93
N THR A 100 7.24 -0.41 -1.90
CA THR A 100 6.82 -0.33 -3.31
C THR A 100 7.87 -0.92 -4.21
N GLN A 101 7.49 -1.86 -5.09
CA GLN A 101 8.40 -2.44 -6.08
C GLN A 101 8.30 -1.68 -7.40
N PHE A 102 9.44 -1.22 -7.91
CA PHE A 102 9.59 -0.64 -9.24
C PHE A 102 10.65 -1.42 -10.01
N GLY A 103 10.21 -2.32 -10.91
CA GLY A 103 11.11 -3.30 -11.53
C GLY A 103 11.83 -4.13 -10.46
N ASN A 104 13.17 -4.11 -10.45
CA ASN A 104 13.98 -4.78 -9.43
C ASN A 104 14.30 -3.90 -8.21
N TYR A 105 13.87 -2.64 -8.20
CA TYR A 105 14.05 -1.75 -7.07
C TYR A 105 12.90 -1.92 -6.08
N ILE A 106 13.24 -2.04 -4.81
CA ILE A 106 12.30 -1.94 -3.71
C ILE A 106 12.53 -0.58 -3.06
N ILE A 107 11.48 0.21 -2.99
CA ILE A 107 11.45 1.51 -2.34
C ILE A 107 10.75 1.36 -1.00
N ALA A 108 11.37 1.90 0.05
CA ALA A 108 10.84 1.90 1.41
C ALA A 108 10.80 3.33 1.95
N SER A 109 9.66 3.75 2.48
CA SER A 109 9.46 5.11 2.97
C SER A 109 8.57 5.14 4.21
N ASN A 110 8.90 5.97 5.19
CA ASN A 110 8.13 6.15 6.42
C ASN A 110 7.50 7.55 6.59
N GLY A 111 7.79 8.46 5.66
CA GLY A 111 7.32 9.85 5.74
C GLY A 111 8.13 10.75 6.67
N VAL A 112 9.22 10.25 7.27
CA VAL A 112 10.08 11.04 8.16
C VAL A 112 11.50 11.08 7.62
N ASP A 113 12.11 9.91 7.41
CA ASP A 113 13.44 9.81 6.82
C ASP A 113 13.40 9.96 5.30
N ALA A 114 14.58 10.23 4.73
CA ALA A 114 14.78 10.09 3.29
C ALA A 114 14.33 8.69 2.83
N PRO A 115 13.56 8.57 1.73
CA PRO A 115 13.17 7.27 1.19
C PRO A 115 14.40 6.42 0.91
N GLN A 116 14.29 5.13 1.16
CA GLN A 116 15.36 4.16 0.96
C GLN A 116 15.06 3.31 -0.29
N TYR A 117 16.12 2.81 -0.94
CA TYR A 117 16.02 1.84 -2.01
C TYR A 117 16.87 0.60 -1.71
N TYR A 118 16.46 -0.53 -2.29
CA TYR A 118 17.20 -1.78 -2.33
C TYR A 118 17.06 -2.39 -3.73
N LEU A 119 18.18 -2.65 -4.41
CA LEU A 119 18.18 -3.32 -5.71
C LEU A 119 18.28 -4.84 -5.51
N MET A 120 17.22 -5.56 -5.84
CA MET A 120 17.17 -7.01 -5.70
C MET A 120 18.28 -7.68 -6.52
N GLY A 121 18.96 -8.66 -5.91
CA GLY A 121 20.09 -9.38 -6.52
C GLY A 121 21.42 -8.62 -6.53
N THR A 122 21.48 -7.37 -6.05
CA THR A 122 22.72 -6.57 -6.02
C THR A 122 23.00 -5.93 -4.66
N SER A 123 21.99 -5.32 -4.04
CA SER A 123 22.16 -4.60 -2.77
C SER A 123 22.40 -5.55 -1.60
N THR A 124 23.32 -5.18 -0.71
CA THR A 124 23.48 -5.86 0.59
C THR A 124 22.70 -5.17 1.70
N ASN A 125 22.50 -3.85 1.60
CA ASN A 125 21.77 -3.00 2.55
C ASN A 125 20.92 -1.99 1.77
N PHE A 126 19.89 -1.42 2.41
CA PHE A 126 19.19 -0.28 1.85
C PHE A 126 20.07 0.97 1.92
N ALA A 127 19.94 1.82 0.90
CA ALA A 127 20.59 3.12 0.83
C ALA A 127 19.55 4.22 0.52
N PRO A 128 19.83 5.50 0.80
CA PRO A 128 18.93 6.60 0.42
C PRO A 128 18.66 6.61 -1.09
N LEU A 129 17.39 6.76 -1.49
CA LEU A 129 16.96 6.84 -2.89
C LEU A 129 17.60 8.03 -3.63
N SER A 130 17.89 9.12 -2.92
CA SER A 130 18.66 10.24 -3.45
C SER A 130 20.06 9.86 -3.91
N GLY A 131 20.63 8.76 -3.41
CA GLY A 131 21.95 8.26 -3.82
C GLY A 131 22.01 7.75 -5.25
N ILE A 132 20.87 7.47 -5.88
CA ILE A 132 20.79 7.13 -7.31
C ILE A 132 20.16 8.24 -8.15
N ALA A 133 19.77 9.37 -7.56
CA ALA A 133 19.14 10.45 -8.29
C ALA A 133 20.12 11.12 -9.26
N THR A 134 19.71 11.28 -10.51
CA THR A 134 20.50 11.90 -11.58
C THR A 134 20.03 13.31 -11.91
N SER A 135 18.78 13.65 -11.59
CA SER A 135 18.22 14.97 -11.86
C SER A 135 17.03 15.27 -10.93
N GLY A 136 16.96 16.51 -10.42
CA GLY A 136 15.91 16.95 -9.50
C GLY A 136 16.11 16.46 -8.06
N THR A 137 15.11 16.68 -7.21
CA THR A 137 15.15 16.33 -5.79
C THR A 137 14.15 15.22 -5.49
N VAL A 138 14.63 14.12 -4.91
CA VAL A 138 13.77 13.05 -4.39
C VAL A 138 12.99 13.59 -3.19
N PRO A 139 11.65 13.58 -3.21
CA PRO A 139 10.87 14.03 -2.06
C PRO A 139 10.96 13.03 -0.90
N THR A 140 10.81 13.52 0.33
CA THR A 140 10.38 12.64 1.44
C THR A 140 8.87 12.45 1.33
N PHE A 141 8.43 11.20 1.41
CA PHE A 141 7.01 10.83 1.28
C PHE A 141 6.67 9.67 2.22
N ARG A 142 5.40 9.57 2.60
CA ARG A 142 4.91 8.45 3.41
C ARG A 142 4.38 7.31 2.55
N VAL A 143 3.70 7.65 1.45
CA VAL A 143 3.00 6.68 0.61
C VAL A 143 3.51 6.74 -0.81
N SER A 144 3.53 5.57 -1.46
CA SER A 144 3.91 5.45 -2.85
C SER A 144 3.18 4.28 -3.52
N GLY A 145 3.09 4.35 -4.84
CA GLY A 145 2.57 3.29 -5.69
C GLY A 145 3.18 3.40 -7.08
N VAL A 146 3.10 2.34 -7.87
CA VAL A 146 3.57 2.34 -9.27
C VAL A 146 2.37 2.45 -10.20
N VAL A 147 2.29 3.54 -10.94
CA VAL A 147 1.26 3.72 -11.96
C VAL A 147 1.94 3.67 -13.33
N ARG A 148 1.68 2.60 -14.08
CA ARG A 148 2.41 2.23 -15.30
C ARG A 148 3.92 2.14 -15.02
N ASP A 149 4.71 3.07 -15.57
CA ASP A 149 6.17 3.11 -15.46
C ASP A 149 6.64 4.29 -14.59
N PHE A 150 5.78 4.80 -13.72
CA PHE A 150 6.09 5.92 -12.83
C PHE A 150 6.01 5.47 -11.37
N LEU A 151 7.01 5.84 -10.57
CA LEU A 151 6.87 5.82 -9.12
C LEU A 151 6.12 7.08 -8.71
N ILE A 152 4.88 6.90 -8.25
CA ILE A 152 4.04 7.98 -7.72
C ILE A 152 4.20 8.03 -6.21
N THR A 153 4.32 9.23 -5.66
CA THR A 153 4.51 9.48 -4.23
C THR A 153 3.48 10.49 -3.72
N GLY A 154 3.18 10.42 -2.43
CA GLY A 154 2.28 11.37 -1.78
C GLY A 154 2.52 11.47 -0.28
N ASN A 155 1.79 12.39 0.35
CA ASN A 155 1.92 12.71 1.78
C ASN A 155 3.37 13.10 2.13
N GLN A 156 3.80 14.24 1.57
CA GLN A 156 5.10 14.83 1.89
C GLN A 156 4.98 15.63 3.18
N PRO A 157 6.03 15.68 4.03
CA PRO A 157 5.98 16.40 5.31
C PRO A 157 5.60 17.88 5.19
N SER A 158 6.04 18.53 4.11
CA SER A 158 5.77 19.94 3.84
C SER A 158 4.53 20.18 2.98
N ASN A 159 4.00 19.14 2.33
CA ASN A 159 2.80 19.24 1.49
C ASN A 159 2.10 17.87 1.37
N GLN A 160 1.11 17.67 2.22
CA GLN A 160 0.38 16.41 2.33
C GLN A 160 -0.59 16.16 1.16
N ASN A 161 -0.91 17.20 0.39
CA ASN A 161 -1.83 17.16 -0.75
C ASN A 161 -1.12 17.04 -2.10
N ARG A 162 0.22 17.04 -2.08
CA ARG A 162 1.04 16.90 -3.28
C ARG A 162 1.14 15.46 -3.71
N ILE A 163 0.84 15.21 -4.98
CA ILE A 163 1.37 14.06 -5.69
C ILE A 163 2.63 14.47 -6.44
N GLN A 164 3.64 13.61 -6.43
CA GLN A 164 4.86 13.81 -7.19
C GLN A 164 5.32 12.49 -7.77
N TRP A 165 5.80 12.49 -9.00
CA TRP A 165 6.21 11.28 -9.68
C TRP A 165 7.60 11.39 -10.30
N SER A 166 8.27 10.24 -10.38
CA SER A 166 9.56 10.10 -11.03
C SER A 166 9.46 10.27 -12.55
N GLY A 167 10.59 10.21 -13.24
CA GLY A 167 10.62 10.07 -14.69
C GLY A 167 10.00 8.74 -15.12
N ILE A 168 9.49 8.72 -16.35
CA ILE A 168 8.97 7.50 -16.97
C ILE A 168 10.10 6.45 -17.08
N ASN A 169 9.82 5.26 -16.56
CA ASN A 169 10.75 4.13 -16.49
C ASN A 169 12.08 4.49 -15.79
N ASP A 170 12.10 5.52 -14.93
CA ASP A 170 13.32 6.01 -14.31
C ASP A 170 13.07 6.68 -12.94
N ILE A 171 13.32 5.94 -11.87
CA ILE A 171 13.22 6.42 -10.49
C ILE A 171 14.37 7.34 -10.04
N ALA A 172 15.38 7.57 -10.89
CA ALA A 172 16.48 8.49 -10.61
C ALA A 172 16.16 9.95 -11.03
N THR A 173 15.16 10.16 -11.87
CA THR A 173 14.81 11.48 -12.41
C THR A 173 13.57 12.03 -11.71
N TRP A 174 13.67 13.22 -11.11
CA TRP A 174 12.59 13.91 -10.39
C TRP A 174 12.42 15.36 -10.82
N GLN A 175 13.25 15.83 -11.74
CA GLN A 175 13.20 17.21 -12.25
C GLN A 175 11.96 17.41 -13.12
N SER A 176 11.08 18.34 -12.71
CA SER A 176 9.89 18.68 -13.49
C SER A 176 10.25 19.02 -14.94
N GLY A 177 9.49 18.45 -15.88
CA GLY A 177 9.71 18.58 -17.32
C GLY A 177 10.78 17.66 -17.91
N THR A 178 11.49 16.88 -17.10
CA THR A 178 12.50 15.90 -17.57
C THR A 178 11.95 14.48 -17.47
N LYS A 179 12.02 13.71 -18.57
CA LYS A 179 11.43 12.35 -18.65
C LYS A 179 9.97 12.28 -18.15
N GLN A 180 9.20 13.35 -18.34
CA GLN A 180 7.83 13.47 -17.85
C GLN A 180 7.68 13.37 -16.31
N ALA A 181 8.77 13.52 -15.55
CA ALA A 181 8.68 13.75 -14.12
C ALA A 181 7.99 15.10 -13.88
N ASP A 182 7.11 15.15 -12.89
CA ASP A 182 6.46 16.37 -12.46
C ASP A 182 5.80 16.20 -11.07
N GLN A 183 5.16 17.25 -10.60
CA GLN A 183 4.39 17.28 -9.36
C GLN A 183 3.10 18.07 -9.56
N GLN A 184 2.06 17.69 -8.81
CA GLN A 184 0.80 18.39 -8.83
C GLN A 184 0.18 18.42 -7.43
N ASP A 185 -0.29 19.59 -7.02
CA ASP A 185 -1.05 19.76 -5.79
C ASP A 185 -2.52 19.47 -6.06
N LEU A 186 -3.10 18.51 -5.33
CA LEU A 186 -4.50 18.14 -5.48
C LEU A 186 -5.40 19.25 -4.90
N PRO A 187 -6.26 19.89 -5.72
CA PRO A 187 -7.16 20.91 -5.21
C PRO A 187 -8.26 20.30 -4.33
N GLY A 188 -8.88 21.15 -3.51
CA GLY A 188 -10.04 20.79 -2.69
C GLY A 188 -9.72 20.20 -1.31
N SER A 189 -10.78 19.98 -0.54
CA SER A 189 -10.75 19.69 0.90
C SER A 189 -10.65 18.20 1.24
N GLY A 190 -10.05 17.39 0.37
CA GLY A 190 -9.98 15.93 0.53
C GLY A 190 -9.11 15.43 1.69
N GLY A 191 -8.40 16.31 2.39
CA GLY A 191 -7.44 15.96 3.44
C GLY A 191 -6.12 15.44 2.88
N GLU A 192 -5.27 14.88 3.76
CA GLU A 192 -3.98 14.31 3.36
C GLU A 192 -4.15 13.09 2.45
N ILE A 193 -3.16 12.84 1.59
CA ILE A 193 -3.08 11.59 0.84
C ILE A 193 -2.73 10.46 1.81
N VAL A 194 -3.52 9.39 1.80
CA VAL A 194 -3.34 8.26 2.73
C VAL A 194 -2.90 6.98 2.03
N HIS A 195 -3.15 6.81 0.74
CA HIS A 195 -2.73 5.63 -0.01
C HIS A 195 -2.69 5.91 -1.51
N ILE A 196 -1.79 5.23 -2.23
CA ILE A 196 -1.74 5.25 -3.69
C ILE A 196 -1.66 3.80 -4.16
N THR A 197 -2.65 3.39 -4.94
CA THR A 197 -2.69 2.03 -5.52
C THR A 197 -1.74 1.90 -6.71
N SER A 198 -1.35 0.67 -7.04
CA SER A 198 -0.43 0.37 -8.13
C SER A 198 -1.16 -0.32 -9.28
N GLY A 199 -0.81 0.00 -10.54
CA GLY A 199 -1.40 -0.64 -11.70
C GLY A 199 -1.41 0.24 -12.94
N GLU A 200 -2.24 -0.13 -13.92
CA GLU A 200 -2.43 0.64 -15.15
C GLU A 200 -3.10 1.99 -14.88
N ILE A 201 -4.04 1.99 -13.93
CA ILE A 201 -4.80 3.13 -13.43
C ILE A 201 -4.42 3.27 -11.95
N GLY A 202 -4.09 4.49 -11.52
CA GLY A 202 -3.84 4.78 -10.12
C GLY A 202 -5.08 5.33 -9.43
N TYR A 203 -5.42 4.82 -8.26
CA TYR A 203 -6.33 5.50 -7.32
C TYR A 203 -5.51 6.11 -6.20
N VAL A 204 -5.63 7.43 -6.06
CA VAL A 204 -5.06 8.24 -4.98
C VAL A 204 -6.15 8.43 -3.94
N PHE A 205 -5.99 7.76 -2.80
CA PHE A 205 -6.86 7.91 -1.65
C PHE A 205 -6.39 9.08 -0.81
N ARG A 206 -7.31 10.00 -0.55
CA ARG A 206 -7.20 11.00 0.51
C ARG A 206 -8.17 10.62 1.62
N GLN A 207 -8.13 11.32 2.76
CA GLN A 207 -9.02 11.04 3.89
C GLN A 207 -10.51 11.07 3.49
N ASN A 208 -10.92 12.10 2.74
CA ASN A 208 -12.33 12.34 2.39
C ASN A 208 -12.57 12.41 0.86
N GLN A 209 -11.66 11.86 0.05
CA GLN A 209 -11.78 11.92 -1.40
C GLN A 209 -10.98 10.82 -2.09
N ILE A 210 -11.49 10.28 -3.20
CA ILE A 210 -10.72 9.37 -4.07
C ILE A 210 -10.58 10.02 -5.44
N VAL A 211 -9.33 10.08 -5.91
CA VAL A 211 -8.95 10.63 -7.20
C VAL A 211 -8.39 9.51 -8.06
N ARG A 212 -8.96 9.31 -9.23
CA ARG A 212 -8.40 8.46 -10.27
C ARG A 212 -7.34 9.23 -11.06
N MET A 213 -6.23 8.55 -11.32
CA MET A 213 -5.05 9.05 -12.00
C MET A 213 -4.81 8.22 -13.26
N ASP A 214 -5.03 8.86 -14.42
CA ASP A 214 -4.86 8.25 -15.74
C ASP A 214 -3.69 8.89 -16.48
N TYR A 215 -2.79 8.08 -17.04
CA TYR A 215 -1.72 8.58 -17.88
C TYR A 215 -2.25 9.02 -19.24
N VAL A 216 -1.97 10.27 -19.63
CA VAL A 216 -2.38 10.86 -20.91
C VAL A 216 -1.17 11.19 -21.79
N GLY A 217 -0.05 11.59 -21.19
CA GLY A 217 1.19 11.92 -21.90
C GLY A 217 1.22 13.33 -22.53
N GLY A 218 2.39 13.69 -23.09
CA GLY A 218 2.62 15.04 -23.61
C GLY A 218 2.81 16.07 -22.49
N ALA A 219 2.21 17.26 -22.64
CA ALA A 219 2.31 18.35 -21.68
C ALA A 219 1.49 18.12 -20.39
N THR A 220 0.42 17.32 -20.47
CA THR A 220 -0.35 16.87 -19.30
C THR A 220 -0.07 15.39 -19.09
N ILE A 221 0.87 15.09 -18.21
CA ILE A 221 1.36 13.72 -18.02
C ILE A 221 0.22 12.84 -17.48
N PHE A 222 -0.44 13.28 -16.41
CA PHE A 222 -1.57 12.61 -15.79
C PHE A 222 -2.82 13.47 -15.78
N ARG A 223 -3.96 12.85 -16.08
CA ARG A 223 -5.28 13.40 -15.81
C ARG A 223 -5.77 12.88 -14.47
N LEU A 224 -6.23 13.79 -13.63
CA LEU A 224 -6.75 13.52 -12.30
C LEU A 224 -8.25 13.77 -12.31
N SER A 225 -9.05 12.77 -11.92
CA SER A 225 -10.50 12.85 -11.92
C SER A 225 -11.05 12.35 -10.59
N VAL A 226 -11.89 13.15 -9.93
CA VAL A 226 -12.51 12.76 -8.66
C VAL A 226 -13.61 11.76 -8.96
N ILE A 227 -13.47 10.54 -8.45
CA ILE A 227 -14.49 9.49 -8.59
C ILE A 227 -15.41 9.41 -7.37
N SER A 228 -14.91 9.88 -6.21
CA SER A 228 -15.65 9.87 -4.95
C SER A 228 -15.42 11.17 -4.21
N PRO A 229 -16.31 12.17 -4.36
CA PRO A 229 -16.32 13.36 -3.52
C PRO A 229 -16.90 12.98 -2.14
N ASN A 230 -16.21 13.33 -1.06
CA ASN A 230 -16.60 13.13 0.35
C ASN A 230 -16.43 11.71 0.92
N ARG A 231 -15.98 10.72 0.14
CA ARG A 231 -15.59 9.41 0.68
C ARG A 231 -14.18 9.07 0.24
N GLY A 232 -13.32 8.83 1.22
CA GLY A 232 -11.93 8.43 1.07
C GLY A 232 -11.60 7.22 1.95
N ALA A 233 -10.34 7.08 2.32
CA ALA A 233 -9.92 6.07 3.29
C ALA A 233 -9.50 6.75 4.59
N VAL A 234 -10.03 6.28 5.73
CA VAL A 234 -9.72 6.87 7.04
C VAL A 234 -8.24 6.68 7.38
N TYR A 235 -7.68 5.52 7.03
CA TYR A 235 -6.28 5.18 7.29
C TYR A 235 -5.65 4.52 6.06
N GLY A 236 -4.39 4.87 5.77
CA GLY A 236 -3.69 4.34 4.59
C GLY A 236 -3.53 2.82 4.53
N ARG A 237 -3.50 2.17 5.70
CA ARG A 237 -3.33 0.71 5.82
C ARG A 237 -4.62 -0.09 5.72
N THR A 238 -5.78 0.56 5.58
CA THR A 238 -7.05 -0.14 5.36
C THR A 238 -7.37 -0.34 3.88
N VAL A 239 -6.53 0.22 2.99
CA VAL A 239 -6.65 0.05 1.54
C VAL A 239 -5.84 -1.18 1.12
N CYS A 240 -6.48 -2.11 0.41
CA CYS A 240 -5.80 -3.21 -0.25
C CYS A 240 -6.34 -3.42 -1.66
N GLN A 241 -5.48 -3.91 -2.54
CA GLN A 241 -5.83 -4.15 -3.93
C GLN A 241 -5.69 -5.63 -4.25
N ASP A 242 -6.71 -6.17 -4.91
CA ASP A 242 -6.64 -7.48 -5.56
C ASP A 242 -7.06 -7.32 -7.02
N ASN A 243 -6.13 -7.63 -7.93
CA ASN A 243 -6.31 -7.39 -9.36
C ASN A 243 -6.72 -5.93 -9.68
N ARG A 244 -7.92 -5.74 -10.24
CA ARG A 244 -8.50 -4.42 -10.58
C ARG A 244 -9.46 -3.89 -9.50
N ARG A 245 -9.66 -4.64 -8.42
CA ARG A 245 -10.56 -4.30 -7.32
C ARG A 245 -9.75 -3.71 -6.18
N VAL A 246 -10.27 -2.65 -5.58
CA VAL A 246 -9.64 -2.01 -4.43
C VAL A 246 -10.62 -1.99 -3.29
N PHE A 247 -10.23 -2.57 -2.17
CA PHE A 247 -11.01 -2.62 -0.94
C PHE A 247 -10.47 -1.58 0.01
N PHE A 248 -11.35 -0.86 0.70
CA PHE A 248 -10.95 0.16 1.66
C PHE A 248 -11.99 0.34 2.76
N TYR A 249 -11.53 0.93 3.86
CA TYR A 249 -12.38 1.33 4.98
C TYR A 249 -12.53 2.86 4.99
N ALA A 250 -13.77 3.31 4.83
CA ALA A 250 -14.19 4.70 4.98
C ALA A 250 -14.78 4.94 6.38
N ASP A 251 -15.22 6.16 6.65
CA ASP A 251 -15.88 6.54 7.89
C ASP A 251 -17.25 5.87 8.07
N ASP A 252 -17.92 5.55 6.96
CA ASP A 252 -19.25 4.94 6.90
C ASP A 252 -19.24 3.41 6.61
N GLY A 253 -18.08 2.77 6.55
CA GLY A 253 -17.96 1.31 6.44
C GLY A 253 -16.92 0.79 5.45
N PHE A 254 -17.08 -0.46 5.00
CA PHE A 254 -16.21 -1.11 4.03
C PHE A 254 -16.74 -0.96 2.60
N PHE A 255 -15.83 -0.66 1.67
CA PHE A 255 -16.17 -0.41 0.28
C PHE A 255 -15.20 -1.10 -0.68
N GLU A 256 -15.71 -1.40 -1.87
CA GLU A 256 -14.96 -1.88 -3.03
C GLU A 256 -15.06 -0.86 -4.17
N ILE A 257 -13.94 -0.59 -4.83
CA ILE A 257 -13.92 0.11 -6.11
C ILE A 257 -14.02 -0.92 -7.23
N GLN A 258 -15.07 -0.82 -8.05
CA GLN A 258 -15.28 -1.60 -9.26
C GLN A 258 -15.30 -0.67 -10.47
N GLY A 259 -14.14 -0.52 -11.13
CA GLY A 259 -13.97 0.53 -12.14
C GLY A 259 -14.02 1.91 -11.47
N ASP A 260 -14.99 2.75 -11.83
CA ASP A 260 -15.18 4.06 -11.20
C ASP A 260 -16.29 4.06 -10.12
N ASN A 261 -16.95 2.92 -9.88
CA ASN A 261 -18.03 2.83 -8.90
C ASN A 261 -17.50 2.40 -7.53
N VAL A 262 -17.98 3.08 -6.48
CA VAL A 262 -17.74 2.72 -5.08
C VAL A 262 -18.96 1.96 -4.56
N VAL A 263 -18.77 0.69 -4.21
CA VAL A 263 -19.83 -0.23 -3.77
C VAL A 263 -19.60 -0.64 -2.32
N ALA A 264 -20.63 -0.61 -1.48
CA ALA A 264 -20.53 -1.04 -0.09
C ALA A 264 -20.38 -2.57 0.02
N ILE A 265 -19.64 -3.03 1.02
CA ILE A 265 -19.41 -4.44 1.32
C ILE A 265 -20.02 -4.75 2.68
N GLY A 266 -20.88 -5.76 2.74
CA GLY A 266 -21.49 -6.21 4.00
C GLY A 266 -22.57 -5.28 4.55
N ALA A 267 -23.04 -4.29 3.78
CA ALA A 267 -24.19 -3.49 4.19
C ALA A 267 -25.47 -4.34 4.13
N GLU A 268 -26.03 -4.65 5.31
CA GLU A 268 -27.35 -5.28 5.50
C GLU A 268 -27.57 -6.59 4.71
N LYS A 269 -26.64 -7.54 4.83
CA LYS A 269 -26.89 -8.92 4.38
C LYS A 269 -27.82 -9.67 5.32
#